data_AF-A0A8H2NMJ7-F1
#
_entry.id   AF-A0A8H2NMJ7-F1
#
_cell.length_a   1.000
_cell.length_b   1.000
_cell.length_c   1.000
_cell.angle_alpha   90.00
_cell.angle_beta   90.00
_cell.angle_gamma   90.00
#
_symmetry.space_group_name_H-M   'P 1'
#
loop_
_entity.id
_entity.type
_entity.pdbx_description
1 polymer ?
#
loop_
_entity_poly.entity_id
_entity_poly.type
_entity_poly.pdbx_seq_one_letter_code
_entity_poly.pdbx_strand_id
1 'polypeptide(L)'
;MYRIPRRGRAPGVDLRQLSIIQASERDALWAAEQCLRSGSCGAVLCWPHKADDRALRRLQVAAETGQTLAFAYRPLGEAINPSPAALRIAIDARPAQLRVLKCRGGLARSAPIAFTVGH
;
A
#
# COMPACT_ATOMS: atom_id res chain seq x y z
N MET A 1 16.60 -8.32 -5.14
CA MET A 1 16.95 -8.17 -3.71
C MET A 1 16.49 -6.79 -3.23
N TYR A 2 15.24 -6.65 -2.80
CA TYR A 2 14.74 -5.36 -2.30
C TYR A 2 15.02 -5.27 -0.80
N ARG A 3 15.95 -4.39 -0.40
CA ARG A 3 16.30 -4.15 1.01
C ARG A 3 15.21 -3.31 1.66
N ILE A 4 14.55 -3.83 2.69
CA ILE A 4 13.73 -3.03 3.60
C ILE A 4 14.68 -2.05 4.33
N PRO A 5 14.48 -0.73 4.25
CA PRO A 5 15.30 0.22 5.00
C PRO A 5 15.06 -0.02 6.49
N ARG A 6 16.05 -0.62 7.16
CA ARG A 6 16.05 -0.72 8.62
C ARG A 6 16.61 0.59 9.17
N ARG A 7 15.84 1.18 10.10
CA ARG A 7 16.15 2.33 10.96
C ARG A 7 15.65 3.68 10.44
N GLY A 8 14.36 3.90 10.69
CA GLY A 8 13.79 5.21 11.01
C GLY A 8 12.66 4.96 11.99
N ARG A 9 12.72 5.56 13.20
CA ARG A 9 11.60 5.51 14.14
C ARG A 9 10.53 6.43 13.55
N ALA A 10 9.58 5.88 12.80
CA ALA A 10 8.42 6.63 12.38
C ALA A 10 7.60 6.96 13.64
N PRO A 11 7.45 8.24 14.04
CA PRO A 11 6.54 8.59 15.12
C PRO A 11 5.12 8.13 14.72
N GLY A 12 4.52 7.24 15.49
CA GLY A 12 3.16 6.74 15.28
C GLY A 12 3.00 5.24 15.02
N VAL A 13 4.09 4.48 14.81
CA VAL A 13 4.01 3.00 14.69
C VAL A 13 4.71 2.33 15.86
N ASP A 14 3.95 1.59 16.68
CA ASP A 14 4.51 0.73 17.73
C ASP A 14 5.13 -0.52 17.10
N LEU A 15 6.47 -0.58 17.08
CA LEU A 15 7.21 -1.68 16.46
C LEU A 15 6.92 -3.04 17.12
N ARG A 16 6.38 -3.09 18.34
CA ARG A 16 5.96 -4.35 18.99
C ARG A 16 4.74 -4.98 18.32
N GLN A 17 3.97 -4.18 17.60
CA GLN A 17 2.79 -4.61 16.85
C GLN A 17 3.08 -4.78 15.35
N LEU A 18 4.35 -4.63 14.94
CA LEU A 18 4.78 -4.84 13.56
C LEU A 18 5.17 -6.30 13.34
N SER A 19 4.43 -7.00 12.48
CA SER A 19 4.82 -8.31 11.96
C SER A 19 5.36 -8.19 10.54
N ILE A 20 6.47 -8.87 10.26
CA ILE A 20 7.07 -8.94 8.93
C ILE A 20 6.91 -10.38 8.42
N ILE A 21 6.11 -10.54 7.38
CA ILE A 21 5.95 -11.83 6.71
C ILE A 21 6.99 -11.95 5.60
N GLN A 22 7.84 -12.97 5.70
CA GLN A 22 8.74 -13.36 4.62
C GLN A 22 8.01 -14.36 3.73
N ALA A 23 7.78 -14.01 2.47
CA ALA A 23 7.12 -14.85 1.49
C ALA A 23 7.88 -14.80 0.17
N SER A 24 7.77 -15.87 -0.62
CA SER A 24 8.26 -15.87 -2.00
C SER A 24 7.49 -14.82 -2.82
N GLU A 25 8.03 -14.41 -3.97
CA GLU A 25 7.32 -13.48 -4.87
C GLU A 25 5.95 -14.03 -5.30
N ARG A 26 5.86 -15.35 -5.46
CA ARG A 26 4.62 -16.06 -5.83
C ARG A 26 3.59 -16.02 -4.70
N ASP A 27 4.04 -16.14 -3.46
CA ASP A 27 3.16 -16.28 -2.30
C ASP A 27 2.88 -14.94 -1.59
N ALA A 28 3.64 -13.88 -1.87
CA ALA A 28 3.50 -12.59 -1.21
C ALA A 28 2.08 -12.01 -1.29
N LEU A 29 1.44 -12.10 -2.45
CA LEU A 29 0.05 -11.66 -2.64
C LEU A 29 -0.94 -12.55 -1.88
N TRP A 30 -0.71 -13.86 -1.86
CA TRP A 30 -1.56 -14.78 -1.11
C TRP A 30 -1.43 -14.57 0.39
N ALA A 31 -0.20 -14.38 0.90
CA ALA A 31 0.05 -14.08 2.31
C ALA A 31 -0.61 -12.75 2.72
N ALA A 32 -0.47 -11.70 1.91
CA ALA A 32 -1.16 -10.44 2.14
C ALA A 32 -2.69 -10.63 2.16
N GLU A 33 -3.24 -11.43 1.26
CA GLU A 33 -4.67 -11.77 1.24
C GLU A 33 -5.12 -12.47 2.53
N GLN A 34 -4.34 -13.42 3.05
CA GLN A 34 -4.67 -14.11 4.31
C GLN A 34 -4.62 -13.14 5.51
N CYS A 35 -3.60 -12.29 5.60
CA CYS A 35 -3.50 -11.29 6.66
C CYS A 35 -4.64 -10.26 6.61
N LEU A 36 -5.05 -9.86 5.41
CA LEU A 36 -6.19 -8.95 5.23
C LEU A 36 -7.51 -9.61 5.65
N ARG A 37 -7.70 -10.89 5.30
CA ARG A 37 -8.95 -11.62 5.53
C ARG A 37 -9.15 -12.00 7.01
N SER A 38 -8.06 -12.19 7.76
CA SER A 38 -8.15 -12.64 9.16
C SER A 38 -8.76 -11.60 10.10
N GLY A 39 -8.75 -10.31 9.72
CA GLY A 39 -9.18 -9.20 10.58
C GLY A 39 -8.32 -8.98 11.82
N SER A 40 -7.17 -9.66 11.92
CA SER A 40 -6.23 -9.51 13.05
C SER A 40 -5.24 -8.37 12.85
N CYS A 41 -5.19 -7.78 11.65
CA CYS A 41 -4.28 -6.69 11.31
C CYS A 41 -5.03 -5.36 11.24
N GLY A 42 -4.45 -4.28 11.78
CA GLY A 42 -4.99 -2.93 11.52
C GLY A 42 -4.69 -2.43 10.11
N ALA A 43 -3.53 -2.84 9.57
CA ALA A 43 -3.13 -2.56 8.20
C ALA A 43 -2.19 -3.65 7.66
N VAL A 44 -2.23 -3.89 6.35
CA VAL A 44 -1.29 -4.75 5.62
C VAL A 44 -0.66 -3.93 4.49
N LEU A 45 0.67 -3.90 4.48
CA LEU A 45 1.47 -3.26 3.43
C LEU A 45 2.12 -4.36 2.59
N CYS A 46 1.96 -4.30 1.27
CA CYS A 46 2.58 -5.24 0.35
C CYS A 46 3.28 -4.53 -0.82
N TRP A 47 4.36 -5.13 -1.31
CA TRP A 47 5.13 -4.69 -2.47
C TRP A 47 5.06 -5.76 -3.57
N PRO A 48 3.90 -5.92 -4.23
CA PRO A 48 3.78 -6.91 -5.28
C PRO A 48 4.68 -6.57 -6.46
N HIS A 49 5.46 -7.54 -6.94
CA HIS A 49 6.26 -7.37 -8.15
C HIS A 49 5.37 -7.28 -9.40
N LYS A 50 4.32 -8.11 -9.46
CA LYS A 50 3.23 -8.05 -10.44
C LYS A 50 1.91 -8.26 -9.70
N ALA A 51 0.97 -7.34 -9.88
CA ALA A 51 -0.39 -7.49 -9.39
C ALA A 51 -1.35 -7.07 -10.50
N ASP A 52 -1.93 -8.07 -11.16
CA ASP A 52 -2.99 -7.84 -12.14
C ASP A 52 -4.29 -7.39 -11.44
N ASP A 53 -5.25 -6.94 -12.24
CA ASP A 53 -6.53 -6.46 -11.73
C ASP A 53 -7.25 -7.51 -10.87
N ARG A 54 -7.12 -8.79 -11.22
CA ARG A 54 -7.72 -9.90 -10.48
C ARG A 54 -7.09 -10.03 -9.09
N ALA A 55 -5.77 -10.00 -8.98
CA ALA A 55 -5.07 -10.04 -7.71
C ALA A 55 -5.42 -8.81 -6.86
N LEU A 56 -5.43 -7.61 -7.44
CA LEU A 56 -5.80 -6.39 -6.72
C LEU A 56 -7.25 -6.42 -6.23
N ARG A 57 -8.17 -6.99 -7.02
CA ARG A 57 -9.57 -7.15 -6.59
C ARG A 57 -9.71 -8.15 -5.45
N ARG A 58 -8.95 -9.25 -5.48
CA ARG A 58 -8.91 -10.22 -4.37
C ARG A 58 -8.42 -9.57 -3.08
N LEU A 59 -7.35 -8.77 -3.14
CA LEU A 59 -6.86 -8.03 -1.98
C LEU A 59 -7.91 -7.04 -1.46
N GLN A 60 -8.58 -6.30 -2.35
CA GLN A 60 -9.66 -5.38 -1.93
C GLN A 60 -10.79 -6.13 -1.21
N VAL A 61 -11.26 -7.25 -1.76
CA VAL A 61 -12.32 -8.06 -1.13
C VAL A 61 -11.85 -8.62 0.21
N ALA A 62 -10.61 -9.08 0.33
CA ALA A 62 -10.04 -9.55 1.59
C ALA A 62 -9.98 -8.43 2.64
N ALA A 63 -9.53 -7.24 2.23
CA ALA A 63 -9.48 -6.05 3.08
C ALA A 63 -10.86 -5.63 3.58
N GLU A 64 -11.86 -5.63 2.69
CA GLU A 64 -13.27 -5.38 3.05
C GLU A 64 -13.81 -6.45 4.01
N THR A 65 -13.45 -7.73 3.79
CA THR A 65 -13.89 -8.86 4.62
C THR A 65 -13.35 -8.76 6.04
N GLY A 66 -12.04 -8.56 6.19
CA GLY A 66 -11.40 -8.45 7.51
C GLY A 66 -11.39 -7.05 8.08
N GLN A 67 -12.11 -6.10 7.47
CA GLN A 67 -12.16 -4.69 7.89
C GLN A 67 -10.76 -4.09 8.13
N THR A 68 -9.80 -4.47 7.27
CA THR A 68 -8.37 -4.16 7.42
C THR A 68 -7.91 -3.19 6.34
N LEU A 69 -7.06 -2.21 6.67
CA LEU A 69 -6.48 -1.32 5.66
C LEU A 69 -5.46 -2.06 4.79
N ALA A 70 -5.60 -1.94 3.46
CA ALA A 70 -4.68 -2.54 2.50
C ALA A 70 -3.90 -1.46 1.73
N PHE A 71 -2.56 -1.58 1.74
CA PHE A 71 -1.66 -0.72 0.99
C PHE A 71 -0.83 -1.56 0.02
N ALA A 72 -1.07 -1.40 -1.28
CA ALA A 72 -0.28 -2.03 -2.34
C ALA A 72 0.66 -1.01 -2.97
N TYR A 73 1.96 -1.15 -2.73
CA TYR A 73 3.00 -0.32 -3.32
C TYR A 73 3.33 -0.82 -4.71
N ARG A 74 3.25 0.08 -5.70
CA ARG A 74 3.54 -0.23 -7.10
C ARG A 74 4.45 0.83 -7.71
N PRO A 75 5.25 0.49 -8.74
CA PRO A 75 6.05 1.47 -9.48
C PRO A 75 5.18 2.61 -10.02
N LEU A 76 5.73 3.82 -10.12
CA LEU A 76 4.99 4.98 -10.63
C LEU A 76 4.44 4.78 -12.05
N GLY A 77 5.11 3.97 -12.88
CA GLY A 77 4.63 3.61 -14.22
C GLY A 77 3.29 2.87 -14.22
N GLU A 78 2.94 2.18 -13.14
CA GLU A 78 1.63 1.50 -12.96
C GLU A 78 0.49 2.49 -12.60
N ALA A 79 0.79 3.79 -12.46
CA ALA A 79 -0.21 4.81 -12.16
C ALA A 79 -1.26 4.97 -13.27
N ILE A 80 -0.91 4.66 -14.53
CA ILE A 80 -1.86 4.72 -15.66
C ILE A 80 -2.83 3.53 -15.66
N ASN A 81 -2.41 2.39 -15.12
CA ASN A 81 -3.25 1.19 -15.11
C ASN A 81 -4.38 1.38 -14.08
N PRO A 82 -5.63 1.06 -14.43
CA PRO A 82 -6.73 1.12 -13.47
C PRO A 82 -6.44 0.20 -12.28
N SER A 83 -7.10 0.47 -11.17
CA SER A 83 -7.06 -0.44 -10.03
C SER A 83 -8.30 -0.26 -9.16
N PRO A 84 -8.68 -1.31 -8.43
CA PRO A 84 -9.89 -1.29 -7.62
C PRO A 84 -9.74 -0.48 -6.33
N ALA A 85 -8.53 -0.03 -6.00
CA ALA A 85 -8.24 0.79 -4.82
C ALA A 85 -9.20 1.99 -4.68
N ALA A 86 -9.69 2.21 -3.47
CA ALA A 86 -10.55 3.35 -3.15
C ALA A 86 -9.77 4.68 -3.17
N LEU A 87 -8.49 4.64 -2.80
CA LEU A 87 -7.58 5.77 -2.82
C LEU A 87 -6.33 5.38 -3.61
N ARG A 88 -5.90 6.24 -4.54
CA ARG A 88 -4.63 6.08 -5.26
C ARG A 88 -3.81 7.34 -5.10
N ILE A 89 -2.56 7.16 -4.70
CA ILE A 89 -1.63 8.24 -4.42
C ILE A 89 -0.34 7.97 -5.20
N ALA A 90 0.18 9.00 -5.87
CA ALA A 90 1.55 9.04 -6.35
C ALA A 90 2.40 9.86 -5.38
N ILE A 91 3.61 9.37 -5.09
CA ILE A 91 4.60 10.04 -4.26
C ILE A 91 5.81 10.31 -5.13
N ASP A 92 6.15 11.58 -5.30
CA ASP A 92 7.38 12.03 -5.94
C ASP A 92 8.39 12.40 -4.84
N ALA A 93 9.66 12.00 -5.00
CA ALA A 93 10.70 12.26 -3.99
C ALA A 93 11.41 13.60 -4.19
N ARG A 94 11.35 14.16 -5.41
CA ARG A 94 12.04 15.41 -5.80
C ARG A 94 11.19 16.22 -6.79
N PRO A 95 10.51 17.30 -6.37
CA PRO A 95 10.32 17.69 -4.96
C PRO A 95 9.51 16.64 -4.19
N ALA A 96 9.60 16.64 -2.86
CA ALA A 96 8.82 15.75 -2.01
C ALA A 96 7.34 16.19 -2.04
N GLN A 97 6.54 15.49 -2.84
CA GLN A 97 5.14 15.83 -3.05
C GLN A 97 4.26 14.60 -3.26
N LEU A 98 3.01 14.74 -2.87
CA LEU A 98 1.97 13.72 -2.96
C LEU A 98 0.89 14.19 -3.92
N ARG A 99 0.51 13.34 -4.88
CA ARG A 99 -0.61 13.60 -5.81
C ARG A 99 -1.69 12.56 -5.63
N VAL A 100 -2.94 13.02 -5.47
CA VAL A 100 -4.10 12.12 -5.39
C VAL A 100 -4.55 11.79 -6.80
N LEU A 101 -4.36 10.54 -7.23
CA LEU A 101 -4.75 10.07 -8.57
C LEU A 101 -6.20 9.62 -8.62
N LYS A 102 -6.76 9.17 -7.50
CA LYS A 102 -8.14 8.68 -7.37
C LYS A 102 -8.58 8.77 -5.92
N CYS A 103 -9.82 9.20 -5.69
CA CYS A 103 -10.48 9.13 -4.40
C CYS A 103 -11.92 8.67 -4.63
N ARG A 104 -12.32 7.52 -4.08
CA ARG A 104 -13.68 7.01 -4.17
C ARG A 104 -14.57 7.83 -3.23
N GLY A 105 -15.68 8.37 -3.76
CA GLY A 105 -16.64 9.14 -2.96
C GLY A 105 -16.19 10.56 -2.59
N GLY A 106 -15.09 11.06 -3.17
CA GLY A 106 -14.59 12.41 -2.93
C GLY A 106 -13.91 13.00 -4.16
N LEU A 107 -13.66 14.30 -4.12
CA LEU A 107 -12.90 14.99 -5.16
C LEU A 107 -11.41 14.69 -4.98
N ALA A 108 -10.80 14.06 -5.98
CA ALA A 108 -9.34 13.96 -6.02
C ALA A 108 -8.79 15.39 -6.15
N ARG A 109 -7.99 15.83 -5.16
CA ARG A 109 -7.30 17.12 -5.24
C ARG A 109 -6.38 17.13 -6.47
N SER A 110 -6.58 18.09 -7.36
CA SER A 110 -5.75 18.25 -8.55
C SER A 110 -4.36 18.80 -8.22
N ALA A 111 -4.22 19.59 -7.16
CA ALA A 111 -2.94 20.19 -6.77
C ALA A 111 -2.08 19.22 -5.93
N PRO A 112 -0.77 19.08 -6.22
CA PRO A 112 0.16 18.33 -5.37
C PRO A 112 0.19 18.86 -3.93
N ILE A 113 0.40 17.96 -2.99
CA ILE A 113 0.54 18.25 -1.56
C ILE A 113 2.01 18.08 -1.21
N ALA A 114 2.71 19.19 -0.93
CA ALA A 114 4.09 19.14 -0.48
C ALA A 114 4.17 18.47 0.89
N PHE A 115 5.22 17.67 1.12
CA PHE A 115 5.51 17.10 2.43
C PHE A 115 7.02 17.12 2.70
N THR A 116 7.39 17.13 3.97
CA THR A 116 8.79 16.99 4.40
C THR A 116 9.15 15.52 4.51
N VAL A 117 10.25 15.10 3.88
CA VAL A 117 10.81 13.76 4.13
C VAL A 117 11.44 13.80 5.53
N GLY A 118 10.95 12.97 6.45
CA GLY A 118 11.58 12.83 7.76
C GLY A 118 13.01 12.30 7.61
N HIS A 119 13.96 12.94 8.30
CA HIS A 119 15.37 12.54 8.35
C HIS A 119 15.57 11.33 9.28
#